data_AF-A0A2W7PZB7-F1
#
_entry.id   AF-A0A2W7PZB7-F1
#
_cell.length_a   1.000
_cell.length_b   1.000
_cell.length_c   1.000
_cell.angle_alpha   90.00
_cell.angle_beta   90.00
_cell.angle_gamma   90.00
#
_symmetry.space_group_name_H-M   'P 1'
#
loop_
_entity.id
_entity.type
_entity.pdbx_description
1 polymer ?
#
loop_
_entity_poly.entity_id
_entity_poly.type
_entity_poly.pdbx_seq_one_letter_code
_entity_poly.pdbx_strand_id
1 'polypeptide(L)'
;MLLGSQCESQAGLVQQGLYKTMRTEGFTVQPDVVISSAMDLQVALVNLEMARRIYLSAATTPPDRANWRSELFGFTFEPAAMIYDRRAISEDEMPRNHQDLAAFVRDNEARFEGRIGTYDVGASGIGYLYATQDSLQGPQTQRLIEVLVRAGVRTFCCTSEMFDATARGELILAINTIGSYAAAYTRNAPHVGLHFFDDYNLMMTRTAFVPKSARHPALATRFVEFLLSEAGQSIMAASSPLIPLDPGPDLRQPILGRSPSDGGVSCRSA
;
A
#
# COMPACT_ATOMS: atom_id res chain seq x y z
N MET A 1 6.85 -10.52 -25.13
CA MET A 1 5.92 -9.73 -24.29
C MET A 1 6.17 -10.12 -22.84
N LEU A 2 7.18 -9.50 -22.20
CA LEU A 2 7.72 -9.83 -20.86
C LEU A 2 8.09 -8.51 -20.12
N LEU A 3 7.28 -7.46 -20.31
CA LEU A 3 7.62 -6.10 -19.87
C LEU A 3 7.07 -5.73 -18.47
N GLY A 4 6.21 -6.56 -17.87
CA GLY A 4 5.64 -6.29 -16.53
C GLY A 4 6.53 -6.75 -15.37
N SER A 5 7.00 -7.99 -15.40
CA SER A 5 7.69 -8.61 -14.26
C SER A 5 9.11 -8.06 -14.00
N GLN A 6 9.82 -7.60 -15.04
CA GLN A 6 11.17 -7.04 -14.88
C GLN A 6 11.20 -5.63 -14.30
N CYS A 7 10.13 -4.85 -14.48
CA CYS A 7 10.05 -3.50 -13.90
C CYS A 7 9.61 -3.56 -12.42
N GLU A 8 8.90 -4.61 -12.03
CA GLU A 8 8.37 -4.79 -10.69
C GLU A 8 9.28 -5.60 -9.76
N SER A 9 10.09 -6.56 -10.20
CA SER A 9 11.08 -7.22 -9.31
C SER A 9 12.14 -6.25 -8.76
N GLN A 10 12.22 -5.05 -9.34
CA GLN A 10 13.00 -3.94 -8.80
C GLN A 10 12.22 -3.06 -7.80
N ALA A 11 10.90 -3.14 -7.68
CA ALA A 11 10.09 -2.14 -6.98
C ALA A 11 10.34 -2.05 -5.44
N GLY A 12 10.65 -3.15 -4.78
CA GLY A 12 11.10 -3.14 -3.37
C GLY A 12 12.46 -2.46 -3.24
N LEU A 13 13.43 -2.92 -4.05
CA LEU A 13 14.75 -2.29 -4.22
C LEU A 13 14.65 -0.82 -4.65
N VAL A 14 13.59 -0.39 -5.32
CA VAL A 14 13.39 0.97 -5.83
C VAL A 14 13.05 1.95 -4.72
N GLN A 15 12.31 1.60 -3.66
CA GLN A 15 11.93 2.60 -2.65
C GLN A 15 13.11 2.90 -1.70
N GLN A 16 13.73 1.84 -1.18
CA GLN A 16 14.96 1.94 -0.41
C GLN A 16 16.11 2.46 -1.29
N GLY A 17 16.16 2.04 -2.56
CA GLY A 17 17.10 2.54 -3.56
C GLY A 17 16.91 4.02 -3.85
N LEU A 18 15.68 4.48 -4.06
CA LEU A 18 15.33 5.89 -4.27
C LEU A 18 15.79 6.74 -3.10
N TYR A 19 15.50 6.32 -1.87
CA TYR A 19 15.98 7.01 -0.67
C TYR A 19 17.51 7.10 -0.64
N LYS A 20 18.22 5.98 -0.88
CA LYS A 20 19.69 5.94 -0.95
C LYS A 20 20.25 6.82 -2.07
N THR A 21 19.64 6.81 -3.26
CA THR A 21 20.04 7.62 -4.40
C THR A 21 19.87 9.10 -4.10
N MET A 22 18.72 9.51 -3.56
CA MET A 22 18.48 10.90 -3.16
C MET A 22 19.49 11.39 -2.12
N ARG A 23 19.96 10.48 -1.26
CA ARG A 23 20.98 10.74 -0.24
C ARG A 23 22.43 10.70 -0.72
N THR A 24 22.69 10.23 -1.94
CA THR A 24 24.03 10.16 -2.48
C THR A 24 24.39 11.49 -3.14
N GLU A 25 25.49 12.11 -2.73
CA GLU A 25 25.95 13.35 -3.38
C GLU A 25 26.37 13.09 -4.84
N GLY A 26 26.07 14.03 -5.74
CA GLY A 26 26.65 14.06 -7.08
C GLY A 26 26.07 13.09 -8.12
N PHE A 27 24.88 12.51 -7.90
CA PHE A 27 24.26 11.70 -8.97
C PHE A 27 23.84 12.60 -10.16
N THR A 28 24.18 12.15 -11.38
CA THR A 28 24.32 13.00 -12.59
C THR A 28 23.03 13.63 -13.11
N VAL A 29 21.87 13.02 -12.83
CA VAL A 29 20.55 13.50 -13.25
C VAL A 29 19.67 13.66 -12.02
N GLN A 30 19.42 14.91 -11.64
CA GLN A 30 18.57 15.22 -10.49
C GLN A 30 17.10 15.17 -10.90
N PRO A 31 16.23 14.48 -10.14
CA PRO A 31 14.82 14.40 -10.47
C PRO A 31 14.13 15.72 -10.18
N ASP A 32 13.16 16.06 -11.03
CA ASP A 32 12.30 17.23 -10.81
C ASP A 32 11.17 16.92 -9.82
N VAL A 33 10.71 15.67 -9.76
CA VAL A 33 9.71 15.17 -8.81
C VAL A 33 10.17 13.82 -8.28
N VAL A 34 10.02 13.61 -6.97
CA VAL A 34 10.25 12.32 -6.31
C VAL A 34 8.90 11.77 -5.87
N ILE A 35 8.62 10.51 -6.24
CA ILE A 35 7.36 9.83 -5.93
C ILE A 35 7.66 8.48 -5.29
N SER A 36 7.02 8.17 -4.17
CA SER A 36 7.18 6.88 -3.52
C SER A 36 5.98 6.51 -2.64
N SER A 37 5.77 5.19 -2.50
CA SER A 37 4.85 4.60 -1.52
C SER A 37 5.48 4.40 -0.13
N ALA A 38 6.80 4.51 0.02
CA ALA A 38 7.45 4.48 1.33
C ALA A 38 7.37 5.87 1.99
N MET A 39 6.20 6.17 2.58
CA MET A 39 5.87 7.48 3.13
C MET A 39 6.87 7.97 4.18
N ASP A 40 7.28 7.07 5.07
CA ASP A 40 8.27 7.28 6.12
C ASP A 40 9.61 7.76 5.55
N LEU A 41 10.10 7.12 4.49
CA LEU A 41 11.34 7.51 3.82
C LEU A 41 11.21 8.86 3.12
N GLN A 42 10.04 9.20 2.59
CA GLN A 42 9.79 10.51 1.97
C GLN A 42 9.74 11.63 3.00
N VAL A 43 9.09 11.39 4.14
CA VAL A 43 9.12 12.30 5.31
C VAL A 43 10.55 12.48 5.80
N ALA A 44 11.36 11.41 5.86
CA ALA A 44 12.77 11.50 6.24
C ALA A 44 13.57 12.41 5.29
N LEU A 45 13.40 12.29 3.97
CA LEU A 45 14.09 13.15 2.99
C LEU A 45 13.68 14.63 3.15
N VAL A 46 12.39 14.89 3.33
CA VAL A 46 11.88 16.26 3.53
C VAL A 46 12.38 16.85 4.86
N ASN A 47 12.47 16.05 5.93
CA ASN A 47 13.08 16.46 7.21
C ASN A 47 14.58 16.76 7.10
N LEU A 48 15.28 16.14 6.16
CA LEU A 48 16.66 16.48 5.78
C LEU A 48 16.73 17.73 4.87
N GLU A 49 15.64 18.49 4.81
CA GLU A 49 15.47 19.68 4.00
C GLU A 49 15.71 19.48 2.50
N MET A 50 15.49 18.27 1.98
CA MET A 50 15.70 17.98 0.56
C MET A 50 14.54 18.44 -0.32
N ALA A 51 13.39 18.75 0.27
CA ALA A 51 12.21 19.21 -0.45
C ALA A 51 12.11 20.74 -0.49
N ARG A 52 11.60 21.23 -1.62
CA ARG A 52 11.19 22.61 -1.82
C ARG A 52 9.75 22.76 -1.36
N ARG A 53 9.46 23.84 -0.62
CA ARG A 53 8.08 24.26 -0.37
C ARG A 53 7.45 24.75 -1.68
N ILE A 54 6.29 24.20 -2.02
CA ILE A 54 5.49 24.60 -3.17
C ILE A 54 4.12 25.08 -2.70
N TYR A 55 3.53 26.01 -3.45
CA TYR A 55 2.21 26.54 -3.15
C TYR A 55 1.26 26.11 -4.25
N LEU A 56 0.17 25.45 -3.86
CA LEU A 56 -0.90 25.05 -4.78
C LEU A 56 -1.77 26.26 -5.10
N SER A 57 -2.37 26.28 -6.29
CA SER A 57 -3.37 27.30 -6.62
C SER A 57 -4.64 27.11 -5.78
N ALA A 58 -5.45 28.16 -5.67
CA ALA A 58 -6.73 28.10 -4.95
C ALA A 58 -7.71 27.05 -5.51
N ALA A 59 -7.52 26.60 -6.76
CA ALA A 59 -8.33 25.56 -7.37
C ALA A 59 -7.98 24.15 -6.89
N THR A 60 -6.82 23.96 -6.26
CA THR A 60 -6.33 22.65 -5.81
C THR A 60 -6.20 22.64 -4.29
N THR A 61 -7.20 22.07 -3.62
CA THR A 61 -7.22 21.96 -2.15
C THR A 61 -7.27 20.48 -1.75
N PRO A 62 -6.11 19.82 -1.55
CA PRO A 62 -6.10 18.45 -1.06
C PRO A 62 -6.61 18.41 0.40
N PRO A 63 -7.12 17.25 0.88
CA PRO A 63 -7.44 17.08 2.29
C PRO A 63 -6.23 17.37 3.18
N ASP A 64 -6.44 17.91 4.38
CA ASP A 64 -5.36 18.29 5.30
C ASP A 64 -4.35 17.14 5.55
N ARG A 65 -4.87 15.91 5.66
CA ARG A 65 -4.08 14.68 5.85
C ARG A 65 -3.15 14.32 4.67
N ALA A 66 -3.31 14.98 3.52
CA ALA A 66 -2.56 14.74 2.30
C ALA A 66 -1.51 15.84 2.02
N ASN A 67 -1.33 16.81 2.92
CA ASN A 67 -0.31 17.86 2.80
C ASN A 67 0.52 17.93 4.09
N TRP A 68 1.84 17.84 3.95
CA TRP A 68 2.75 18.12 5.04
C TRP A 68 3.71 19.26 4.69
N ARG A 69 3.62 20.35 5.47
CA ARG A 69 4.46 21.56 5.38
C ARG A 69 4.48 22.26 4.02
N SER A 70 3.51 21.95 3.15
CA SER A 70 3.55 22.33 1.73
C SER A 70 4.83 21.86 1.01
N GLU A 71 5.43 20.77 1.50
CA GLU A 71 6.69 20.20 1.02
C GLU A 71 6.50 18.75 0.54
N LEU A 72 5.55 18.02 1.12
CA LEU A 72 5.23 16.64 0.75
C LEU A 72 3.71 16.47 0.61
N PHE A 73 3.28 15.81 -0.46
CA PHE A 73 1.86 15.66 -0.78
C PHE A 73 1.51 14.21 -1.02
N GLY A 74 0.56 13.67 -0.27
CA GLY A 74 -0.08 12.38 -0.56
C GLY A 74 -1.07 12.55 -1.70
N PHE A 75 -1.15 11.59 -2.62
CA PHE A 75 -2.06 11.68 -3.77
C PHE A 75 -2.86 10.39 -4.07
N THR A 76 -2.69 9.33 -3.26
CA THR A 76 -3.49 8.10 -3.32
C THR A 76 -4.04 7.69 -1.96
N PHE A 77 -4.96 6.74 -1.94
CA PHE A 77 -5.48 6.10 -0.71
C PHE A 77 -5.55 4.59 -0.90
N GLU A 78 -4.45 3.88 -0.63
CA GLU A 78 -4.30 2.46 -0.97
C GLU A 78 -4.25 1.60 0.31
N PRO A 79 -5.18 0.64 0.48
CA PRO A 79 -5.16 -0.26 1.62
C PRO A 79 -4.11 -1.36 1.46
N ALA A 80 -3.62 -1.87 2.59
CA ALA A 80 -3.04 -3.20 2.68
C ALA A 80 -4.17 -4.24 2.56
N ALA A 81 -3.91 -5.32 1.84
CA ALA A 81 -4.86 -6.41 1.65
C ALA A 81 -4.17 -7.76 1.78
N MET A 82 -4.93 -8.79 2.12
CA MET A 82 -4.52 -10.17 1.94
C MET A 82 -4.98 -10.67 0.56
N ILE A 83 -4.12 -11.40 -0.13
CA ILE A 83 -4.52 -12.22 -1.27
C ILE A 83 -4.40 -13.70 -0.91
N TYR A 84 -5.23 -14.54 -1.53
CA TYR A 84 -5.23 -15.98 -1.25
C TYR A 84 -5.62 -16.81 -2.47
N ASP A 85 -5.17 -18.06 -2.51
CA ASP A 85 -5.57 -19.03 -3.52
C ASP A 85 -6.92 -19.65 -3.13
N ARG A 86 -7.97 -19.36 -3.92
CA ARG A 86 -9.34 -19.86 -3.71
C ARG A 86 -9.47 -21.37 -3.86
N ARG A 87 -8.49 -22.04 -4.49
CA ARG A 87 -8.42 -23.50 -4.54
C ARG A 87 -7.92 -24.09 -3.22
N ALA A 88 -7.21 -23.28 -2.44
CA ALA A 88 -6.55 -23.69 -1.22
C ALA A 88 -7.26 -23.23 0.05
N ILE A 89 -8.06 -22.14 0.04
CA ILE A 89 -8.91 -21.68 1.15
C ILE A 89 -10.27 -21.27 0.58
N SER A 90 -11.36 -21.80 1.12
CA SER A 90 -12.72 -21.39 0.76
C SER A 90 -13.14 -20.08 1.45
N GLU A 91 -14.13 -19.37 0.91
CA GLU A 91 -14.62 -18.12 1.52
C GLU A 91 -15.19 -18.33 2.94
N ASP A 92 -15.79 -19.50 3.22
CA ASP A 92 -16.35 -19.84 4.53
C ASP A 92 -15.28 -20.11 5.61
N GLU A 93 -14.07 -20.52 5.21
CA GLU A 93 -12.91 -20.71 6.10
C GLU A 93 -12.14 -19.41 6.37
N MET A 94 -12.48 -18.31 5.68
CA MET A 94 -11.65 -17.11 5.68
C MET A 94 -11.61 -16.45 7.07
N PRO A 95 -10.42 -16.25 7.65
CA PRO A 95 -10.29 -15.53 8.91
C PRO A 95 -10.81 -14.11 8.79
N ARG A 96 -11.55 -13.62 9.80
CA ARG A 96 -12.19 -12.30 9.74
C ARG A 96 -11.28 -11.17 10.19
N ASN A 97 -10.31 -11.47 11.04
CA ASN A 97 -9.38 -10.51 11.63
C ASN A 97 -7.99 -11.15 11.81
N HIS A 98 -7.01 -10.34 12.21
CA HIS A 98 -5.63 -10.79 12.36
C HIS A 98 -5.45 -11.85 13.46
N GLN A 99 -6.27 -11.81 14.51
CA GLN A 99 -6.24 -12.82 15.57
C GLN A 99 -6.75 -14.17 15.05
N ASP A 100 -7.86 -14.16 14.30
CA ASP A 100 -8.41 -15.35 13.66
C ASP A 100 -7.41 -15.92 12.64
N LEU A 101 -6.70 -15.06 11.90
CA LEU A 101 -5.66 -15.51 10.97
C LEU A 101 -4.53 -16.25 11.70
N ALA A 102 -4.07 -15.70 12.83
CA ALA A 102 -3.04 -16.35 13.63
C ALA A 102 -3.52 -17.72 14.17
N ALA A 103 -4.76 -17.81 14.64
CA ALA A 103 -5.33 -19.09 15.07
C ALA A 103 -5.46 -20.07 13.90
N PHE A 104 -5.96 -19.61 12.75
CA PHE A 104 -6.17 -20.43 11.56
C PHE A 104 -4.87 -21.03 11.03
N VAL A 105 -3.80 -20.23 10.93
CA VAL A 105 -2.49 -20.71 10.49
C VAL A 105 -1.90 -21.70 11.50
N ARG A 106 -1.97 -21.38 12.81
CA ARG A 106 -1.47 -22.26 13.88
C ARG A 106 -2.16 -23.62 13.87
N ASP A 107 -3.47 -23.64 13.73
CA ASP A 107 -4.28 -24.86 13.79
C ASP A 107 -4.17 -25.69 12.50
N ASN A 108 -3.54 -25.13 11.45
CA ASN A 108 -3.33 -25.77 10.15
C ASN A 108 -1.85 -25.72 9.71
N GLU A 109 -0.90 -25.79 10.64
CA GLU A 109 0.52 -25.53 10.39
C GLU A 109 1.11 -26.29 9.18
N ALA A 110 0.84 -27.60 9.08
CA ALA A 110 1.32 -28.43 7.96
C ALA A 110 0.75 -28.01 6.58
N ARG A 111 -0.45 -27.40 6.53
CA ARG A 111 -1.05 -26.87 5.29
C ARG A 111 -0.30 -25.61 4.85
N PHE A 112 0.14 -24.79 5.79
CA PHE A 112 0.72 -23.47 5.57
C PHE A 112 2.25 -23.44 5.50
N GLU A 113 2.92 -24.52 5.90
CA GLU A 113 4.38 -24.60 5.96
C GLU A 113 5.05 -24.19 4.64
N GLY A 114 5.78 -23.06 4.65
CA GLY A 114 6.47 -22.53 3.48
C GLY A 114 5.56 -21.91 2.41
N ARG A 115 4.27 -21.71 2.70
CA ARG A 115 3.24 -21.30 1.71
C ARG A 115 2.54 -19.99 2.06
N ILE A 116 3.17 -19.17 2.90
CA ILE A 116 2.70 -17.82 3.25
C ILE A 116 3.68 -16.81 2.67
N GLY A 117 3.19 -15.74 2.05
CA GLY A 117 4.00 -14.62 1.57
C GLY A 117 3.84 -13.35 2.41
N THR A 118 4.92 -12.59 2.54
CA THR A 118 4.91 -11.20 3.02
C THR A 118 6.07 -10.42 2.41
N TYR A 119 6.17 -9.13 2.70
CA TYR A 119 7.28 -8.30 2.26
C TYR A 119 8.60 -8.63 2.98
N ASP A 120 9.71 -8.57 2.25
CA ASP A 120 11.04 -8.40 2.85
C ASP A 120 11.17 -6.95 3.36
N VAL A 121 11.16 -6.76 4.68
CA VAL A 121 11.25 -5.43 5.30
C VAL A 121 12.62 -4.76 5.13
N GLY A 122 13.68 -5.52 4.86
CA GLY A 122 15.03 -5.00 4.61
C GLY A 122 15.19 -4.50 3.17
N ALA A 123 14.46 -5.10 2.23
CA ALA A 123 14.49 -4.74 0.82
C ALA A 123 13.37 -3.79 0.40
N SER A 124 12.17 -3.87 1.02
CA SER A 124 10.96 -3.14 0.62
C SER A 124 10.64 -1.98 1.57
N GLY A 125 10.61 -0.75 1.05
CA GLY A 125 10.25 0.44 1.84
C GLY A 125 8.80 0.41 2.33
N ILE A 126 7.86 -0.02 1.48
CA ILE A 126 6.46 -0.22 1.87
C ILE A 126 6.31 -1.40 2.84
N GLY A 127 7.12 -2.45 2.68
CA GLY A 127 7.17 -3.55 3.63
C GLY A 127 7.59 -3.09 5.03
N TYR A 128 8.63 -2.25 5.10
CA TYR A 128 9.06 -1.63 6.35
C TYR A 128 7.97 -0.72 6.94
N LEU A 129 7.34 0.14 6.11
CA LEU A 129 6.24 0.98 6.54
C LEU A 129 5.11 0.15 7.16
N TYR A 130 4.61 -0.86 6.46
CA TYR A 130 3.55 -1.72 7.00
C TYR A 130 3.96 -2.42 8.29
N ALA A 131 5.16 -3.02 8.34
CA ALA A 131 5.65 -3.68 9.55
C ALA A 131 5.72 -2.74 10.77
N THR A 132 6.15 -1.48 10.57
CA THR A 132 6.18 -0.50 11.66
C THR A 132 4.78 -0.08 12.09
N GLN A 133 3.83 0.13 11.17
CA GLN A 133 2.46 0.48 11.52
C GLN A 133 1.70 -0.68 12.19
N ASP A 134 1.93 -1.91 11.75
CA ASP A 134 1.39 -3.12 12.36
C ASP A 134 1.87 -3.30 13.80
N SER A 135 3.15 -2.96 14.07
CA SER A 135 3.73 -3.04 15.41
C SER A 135 3.05 -2.12 16.43
N LEU A 136 2.38 -1.06 15.95
CA LEU A 136 1.62 -0.13 16.78
C LEU A 136 0.22 -0.66 17.13
N GLN A 137 -0.27 -1.69 16.44
CA GLN A 137 -1.63 -2.20 16.68
C GLN A 137 -1.72 -2.97 18.00
N GLY A 138 -0.62 -3.58 18.46
CA GLY A 138 -0.52 -4.20 19.78
C GLY A 138 -0.03 -5.65 19.79
N PRO A 139 -0.14 -6.35 20.94
CA PRO A 139 0.39 -7.70 21.13
C PRO A 139 -0.14 -8.77 20.17
N GLN A 140 -1.34 -8.57 19.60
CA GLN A 140 -1.93 -9.47 18.62
C GLN A 140 -1.12 -9.55 17.32
N THR A 141 -0.50 -8.44 16.88
CA THR A 141 0.38 -8.43 15.71
C THR A 141 1.63 -9.25 15.97
N GLN A 142 2.20 -9.16 17.18
CA GLN A 142 3.39 -9.94 17.55
C GLN A 142 3.10 -11.45 17.48
N ARG A 143 1.95 -11.87 18.00
CA ARG A 143 1.49 -13.28 17.92
C ARG A 143 1.26 -13.73 16.48
N LEU A 144 0.69 -12.87 15.64
CA LEU A 144 0.54 -13.17 14.22
C LEU A 144 1.93 -13.41 13.60
N ILE A 145 2.87 -12.49 13.78
CA ILE A 145 4.24 -12.62 13.27
C ILE A 145 4.89 -13.93 13.76
N GLU A 146 4.79 -14.26 15.05
CA GLU A 146 5.32 -15.52 15.60
C GLU A 146 4.76 -16.74 14.87
N VAL A 147 3.45 -16.78 14.64
CA VAL A 147 2.80 -17.90 13.94
C VAL A 147 3.24 -17.96 12.48
N LEU A 148 3.30 -16.83 11.78
CA LEU A 148 3.72 -16.78 10.37
C LEU A 148 5.18 -17.22 10.21
N VAL A 149 6.07 -16.79 11.12
CA VAL A 149 7.48 -17.21 11.14
C VAL A 149 7.61 -18.70 11.41
N ARG A 150 6.85 -19.24 12.37
CA ARG A 150 6.83 -20.67 12.67
C ARG A 150 6.33 -21.50 11.48
N ALA A 151 5.35 -20.98 10.72
CA ALA A 151 4.88 -21.57 9.48
C ALA A 151 5.84 -21.37 8.27
N GLY A 152 7.02 -20.80 8.47
CA GLY A 152 8.01 -20.62 7.40
C GLY A 152 7.60 -19.59 6.34
N VAL A 153 7.05 -18.45 6.77
CA VAL A 153 6.70 -17.34 5.86
C VAL A 153 7.87 -16.98 4.92
N ARG A 154 7.55 -16.85 3.64
CA ARG A 154 8.48 -16.43 2.58
C ARG A 154 8.38 -14.92 2.39
N THR A 155 9.52 -14.28 2.16
CA THR A 155 9.60 -12.83 1.92
C THR A 155 9.75 -12.52 0.43
N PHE A 156 9.19 -11.40 -0.01
CA PHE A 156 9.17 -10.95 -1.41
C PHE A 156 9.48 -9.46 -1.49
N CYS A 157 9.97 -8.99 -2.65
CA CYS A 157 10.19 -7.56 -2.81
C CYS A 157 8.89 -6.78 -2.94
N CYS A 158 7.87 -7.43 -3.54
CA CYS A 158 6.85 -6.71 -4.30
C CYS A 158 5.50 -7.44 -4.29
N THR A 159 4.40 -6.67 -4.37
CA THR A 159 3.03 -7.23 -4.43
C THR A 159 2.82 -8.15 -5.63
N SER A 160 3.43 -7.85 -6.78
CA SER A 160 3.31 -8.69 -7.97
C SER A 160 4.00 -10.05 -7.83
N GLU A 161 5.17 -10.11 -7.18
CA GLU A 161 5.83 -11.41 -6.94
C GLU A 161 5.00 -12.28 -5.99
N MET A 162 4.42 -11.68 -4.95
CA MET A 162 3.49 -12.37 -4.06
C MET A 162 2.26 -12.86 -4.84
N PHE A 163 1.66 -12.00 -5.67
CA PHE A 163 0.52 -12.35 -6.50
C PHE A 163 0.83 -13.51 -7.45
N ASP A 164 1.95 -13.44 -8.17
CA ASP A 164 2.39 -14.46 -9.10
C ASP A 164 2.60 -15.82 -8.42
N ALA A 165 3.20 -15.83 -7.23
CA ALA A 165 3.41 -17.05 -6.44
C ALA A 165 2.08 -17.62 -5.91
N THR A 166 1.15 -16.77 -5.47
CA THR A 166 -0.22 -17.20 -5.10
C THR A 166 -1.00 -17.73 -6.30
N ALA A 167 -0.93 -17.06 -7.45
CA ALA A 167 -1.61 -17.48 -8.67
C ALA A 167 -1.13 -18.85 -9.19
N ARG A 168 0.16 -19.16 -9.00
CA ARG A 168 0.74 -20.49 -9.30
C ARG A 168 0.46 -21.55 -8.23
N GLY A 169 -0.18 -21.18 -7.11
CA GLY A 169 -0.47 -22.09 -5.99
C GLY A 169 0.74 -22.41 -5.11
N GLU A 170 1.87 -21.73 -5.31
CA GLU A 170 3.05 -21.85 -4.45
C GLU A 170 2.77 -21.28 -3.06
N LEU A 171 2.05 -20.16 -3.01
CA LEU A 171 1.53 -19.58 -1.78
C LEU A 171 0.03 -19.88 -1.66
N ILE A 172 -0.40 -20.19 -0.45
CA ILE A 172 -1.82 -20.24 -0.10
C ILE A 172 -2.35 -18.83 0.13
N LEU A 173 -1.57 -17.98 0.81
CA LEU A 173 -1.94 -16.59 1.05
C LEU A 173 -0.69 -15.69 1.10
N ALA A 174 -0.89 -14.40 0.86
CA ALA A 174 0.09 -13.38 1.12
C ALA A 174 -0.56 -12.19 1.81
N ILE A 175 0.06 -11.71 2.90
CA ILE A 175 -0.46 -10.62 3.72
C ILE A 175 0.18 -9.28 3.36
N ASN A 176 -0.50 -8.20 3.71
CA ASN A 176 -0.04 -6.82 3.55
C ASN A 176 0.36 -6.46 2.11
N THR A 177 -0.28 -7.06 1.10
CA THR A 177 -0.13 -6.64 -0.30
C THR A 177 -0.75 -5.26 -0.52
N ILE A 178 -0.26 -4.50 -1.51
CA ILE A 178 -0.88 -3.22 -1.88
C ILE A 178 -2.20 -3.53 -2.59
N GLY A 179 -3.31 -3.20 -1.93
CA GLY A 179 -4.67 -3.58 -2.33
C GLY A 179 -5.09 -3.04 -3.70
N SER A 180 -4.58 -1.88 -4.11
CA SER A 180 -4.83 -1.31 -5.45
C SER A 180 -4.31 -2.23 -6.57
N TYR A 181 -3.11 -2.79 -6.38
CA TYR A 181 -2.47 -3.69 -7.33
C TYR A 181 -3.07 -5.08 -7.23
N ALA A 182 -3.27 -5.58 -6.00
CA ALA A 182 -3.91 -6.86 -5.76
C ALA A 182 -5.31 -6.91 -6.42
N ALA A 183 -6.15 -5.89 -6.20
CA ALA A 183 -7.46 -5.77 -6.84
C ALA A 183 -7.37 -5.69 -8.37
N ALA A 184 -6.31 -5.09 -8.92
CA ALA A 184 -6.10 -5.03 -10.35
C ALA A 184 -5.71 -6.38 -10.96
N TYR A 185 -4.83 -7.13 -10.28
CA TYR A 185 -4.39 -8.42 -10.76
C TYR A 185 -5.48 -9.49 -10.63
N THR A 186 -6.26 -9.49 -9.55
CA THR A 186 -7.34 -10.49 -9.33
C THR A 186 -8.45 -10.41 -10.36
N ARG A 187 -8.69 -9.25 -11.00
CA ARG A 187 -9.64 -9.13 -12.13
C ARG A 187 -9.36 -10.10 -13.28
N ASN A 188 -8.09 -10.46 -13.49
CA ASN A 188 -7.65 -11.37 -14.55
C ASN A 188 -7.26 -12.77 -14.03
N ALA A 189 -7.44 -13.04 -12.73
CA ALA A 189 -7.10 -14.32 -12.09
C ALA A 189 -8.19 -14.70 -11.08
N PRO A 190 -9.33 -15.27 -11.53
CA PRO A 190 -10.49 -15.49 -10.67
C PRO A 190 -10.26 -16.49 -9.53
N HIS A 191 -9.20 -17.30 -9.62
CA HIS A 191 -8.74 -18.23 -8.59
C HIS A 191 -7.90 -17.57 -7.49
N VAL A 192 -7.54 -16.30 -7.63
CA VAL A 192 -6.91 -15.52 -6.57
C VAL A 192 -7.96 -14.60 -5.96
N GLY A 193 -8.22 -14.78 -4.67
CA GLY A 193 -9.12 -13.93 -3.91
C GLY A 193 -8.39 -12.73 -3.30
N LEU A 194 -9.16 -11.67 -3.06
CA LEU A 194 -8.75 -10.48 -2.31
C LEU A 194 -9.56 -10.46 -1.00
N HIS A 195 -8.91 -10.19 0.11
CA HIS A 195 -9.53 -10.15 1.43
C HIS A 195 -9.03 -8.95 2.24
N PHE A 196 -9.96 -8.28 2.91
CA PHE A 196 -9.74 -7.22 3.88
C PHE A 196 -10.28 -7.67 5.23
N PHE A 197 -9.56 -7.39 6.30
CA PHE A 197 -9.96 -7.78 7.64
C PHE A 197 -10.99 -6.82 8.25
N ASP A 198 -11.80 -7.33 9.16
CA ASP A 198 -12.84 -6.59 9.87
C ASP A 198 -12.27 -5.69 11.00
N ASP A 199 -11.07 -5.97 11.52
CA ASP A 199 -10.47 -5.23 12.64
C ASP A 199 -9.73 -3.97 12.18
N TYR A 200 -8.73 -4.12 11.31
CA TYR A 200 -8.05 -3.00 10.68
C TYR A 200 -7.47 -3.42 9.34
N ASN A 201 -7.29 -2.44 8.44
CA ASN A 201 -6.45 -2.59 7.25
C ASN A 201 -5.56 -1.35 7.21
N LEU A 202 -4.23 -1.54 7.14
CA LEU A 202 -3.32 -0.41 7.04
C LEU A 202 -3.60 0.38 5.76
N MET A 203 -3.54 1.71 5.85
CA MET A 203 -3.70 2.59 4.69
C MET A 203 -2.40 3.30 4.40
N MET A 204 -2.04 3.39 3.12
CA MET A 204 -0.88 4.14 2.68
C MET A 204 -1.30 5.15 1.61
N THR A 205 -0.53 6.24 1.50
CA THR A 205 -0.63 7.19 0.40
C THR A 205 0.70 7.26 -0.33
N ARG A 206 0.67 7.19 -1.66
CA ARG A 206 1.84 7.57 -2.44
C ARG A 206 2.04 9.04 -2.25
N THR A 207 3.29 9.41 -2.00
CA THR A 207 3.67 10.80 -1.76
C THR A 207 4.52 11.31 -2.91
N ALA A 208 4.41 12.61 -3.16
CA ALA A 208 5.21 13.33 -4.12
C ALA A 208 5.80 14.59 -3.49
N PHE A 209 7.07 14.89 -3.79
CA PHE A 209 7.68 16.18 -3.49
C PHE A 209 8.56 16.68 -4.62
N VAL A 210 8.82 17.99 -4.63
CA VAL A 210 9.76 18.66 -5.54
C VAL A 210 11.09 18.84 -4.82
N PRO A 211 12.20 18.21 -5.24
CA PRO A 211 13.50 18.42 -4.61
C PRO A 211 13.97 19.88 -4.71
N LYS A 212 14.72 20.36 -3.72
CA LYS A 212 15.37 21.69 -3.79
C LYS A 212 16.27 21.81 -5.02
N SER A 213 16.84 20.69 -5.46
CA SER A 213 17.76 20.58 -6.58
C SER A 213 17.11 20.29 -7.94
N ALA A 214 15.77 20.25 -8.00
CA ALA A 214 15.03 20.17 -9.25
C ALA A 214 15.49 21.24 -10.24
N ARG A 215 15.74 20.85 -11.50
CA ARG A 215 16.13 21.77 -12.57
C ARG A 215 14.93 22.54 -13.12
N HIS A 216 13.73 21.96 -13.02
CA HIS A 216 12.48 22.53 -13.49
C HIS A 216 11.43 22.62 -12.38
N PRO A 217 11.69 23.35 -11.28
CA PRO A 217 10.82 23.36 -10.11
C PRO A 217 9.40 23.86 -10.41
N ALA A 218 9.23 24.79 -11.37
CA ALA A 218 7.91 25.27 -11.76
C ALA A 218 7.07 24.19 -12.49
N LEU A 219 7.70 23.40 -13.36
CA LEU A 219 7.02 22.28 -14.03
C LEU A 219 6.71 21.16 -13.05
N ALA A 220 7.64 20.86 -12.14
CA ALA A 220 7.47 19.91 -11.07
C ALA A 220 6.29 20.26 -10.15
N THR A 221 6.19 21.53 -9.73
CA THR A 221 5.05 22.03 -8.94
C THR A 221 3.74 21.83 -9.69
N ARG A 222 3.68 22.19 -10.98
CA ARG A 222 2.48 21.99 -11.80
C ARG A 222 2.10 20.52 -11.94
N PHE A 223 3.09 19.62 -11.98
CA PHE A 223 2.84 18.18 -12.02
C PHE A 223 2.28 17.67 -10.68
N VAL A 224 2.86 18.07 -9.55
CA VAL A 224 2.32 17.72 -8.22
C VAL A 224 0.91 18.28 -8.05
N GLU A 225 0.67 19.52 -8.48
CA GLU A 225 -0.66 20.11 -8.48
C GLU A 225 -1.64 19.33 -9.38
N PHE A 226 -1.19 18.91 -10.57
CA PHE A 226 -2.01 18.07 -11.46
C PHE A 226 -2.39 16.74 -10.79
N LEU A 227 -1.47 16.06 -10.09
CA LEU A 227 -1.77 14.83 -9.35
C LEU A 227 -2.91 15.03 -8.34
N LEU A 228 -3.00 16.21 -7.72
CA LEU A 228 -3.99 16.56 -6.71
C LEU A 228 -5.29 17.16 -7.29
N SER A 229 -5.24 17.63 -8.53
CA SER A 229 -6.40 18.22 -9.22
C SER A 229 -7.51 17.19 -9.47
N GLU A 230 -8.74 17.67 -9.62
CA GLU A 230 -9.90 16.84 -10.00
C GLU A 230 -9.62 16.03 -11.28
N ALA A 231 -8.99 16.65 -12.28
CA ALA A 231 -8.64 15.98 -13.54
C ALA A 231 -7.63 14.84 -13.32
N GLY A 232 -6.57 15.08 -12.52
CA GLY A 232 -5.56 14.07 -12.21
C GLY A 232 -6.13 12.90 -11.41
N GLN A 233 -6.91 13.19 -10.37
CA GLN A 233 -7.61 12.19 -9.56
C GLN A 233 -8.62 11.38 -10.40
N SER A 234 -9.34 12.03 -11.33
CA SER A 234 -10.27 11.36 -12.25
C SER A 234 -9.55 10.43 -13.24
N ILE A 235 -8.45 10.88 -13.83
CA ILE A 235 -7.62 10.05 -14.73
C ILE A 235 -7.05 8.87 -13.97
N MET A 236 -6.59 9.08 -12.74
CA MET A 236 -6.07 8.02 -11.88
C MET A 236 -7.11 6.93 -11.63
N ALA A 237 -8.33 7.32 -11.24
CA ALA A 237 -9.43 6.39 -10.98
C ALA A 237 -9.86 5.62 -12.24
N ALA A 238 -9.86 6.28 -13.41
CA ALA A 238 -10.36 5.69 -14.65
C ALA A 238 -9.32 4.86 -15.41
N SER A 239 -8.04 5.23 -15.34
CA SER A 239 -6.98 4.75 -16.25
C SER A 239 -5.79 4.11 -15.55
N SER A 240 -5.87 3.89 -14.24
CA SER A 240 -4.81 3.24 -13.47
C SER A 240 -5.39 2.29 -12.42
N PRO A 241 -4.58 1.39 -11.84
CA PRO A 241 -5.03 0.57 -10.71
C PRO A 241 -5.06 1.35 -9.39
N LEU A 242 -4.54 2.59 -9.34
CA LEU A 242 -4.41 3.38 -8.11
C LEU A 242 -5.76 3.91 -7.64
N ILE A 243 -5.87 4.05 -6.31
CA ILE A 243 -7.07 4.58 -5.66
C ILE A 243 -6.84 6.06 -5.34
N PRO A 244 -7.72 6.99 -5.80
CA PRO A 244 -7.60 8.42 -5.54
C PRO A 244 -7.74 8.76 -4.04
N LEU A 245 -7.34 9.98 -3.64
CA LEU A 245 -7.37 10.48 -2.26
C LEU A 245 -8.77 10.50 -1.63
N ASP A 246 -9.76 10.83 -2.46
CA ASP A 246 -11.17 10.75 -2.11
C ASP A 246 -11.81 9.66 -2.97
N PRO A 247 -11.66 8.39 -2.59
CA PRO A 247 -12.44 7.35 -3.22
C PRO A 247 -13.89 7.65 -2.85
N GLY A 248 -14.73 7.84 -3.87
CA GLY A 248 -16.17 8.00 -3.67
C GLY A 248 -16.75 6.87 -2.80
N PRO A 249 -18.00 7.01 -2.31
CA PRO A 249 -18.58 6.14 -1.29
C PRO A 249 -18.51 4.63 -1.60
N ASP A 250 -18.57 4.24 -2.87
CA ASP A 250 -18.58 2.84 -3.31
C ASP A 250 -17.26 2.09 -3.05
N LEU A 251 -16.12 2.79 -3.10
CA LEU A 251 -14.80 2.22 -2.81
C LEU A 251 -14.45 2.27 -1.32
N ARG A 252 -15.15 3.10 -0.53
CA ARG A 252 -14.92 3.22 0.92
C ARG A 252 -15.42 2.01 1.69
N GLN A 253 -16.56 1.43 1.30
CA GLN A 253 -17.19 0.36 2.09
C GLN A 253 -16.44 -0.98 2.12
N PRO A 254 -15.88 -1.49 1.01
CA PRO A 254 -15.08 -2.73 1.06
C PRO A 254 -13.72 -2.54 1.75
N ILE A 255 -13.21 -1.30 1.78
CA ILE A 255 -11.85 -0.94 2.20
C ILE A 255 -11.77 -0.54 3.69
N LEU A 256 -12.82 0.11 4.21
CA LEU A 256 -12.86 0.60 5.59
C LEU A 256 -13.65 -0.32 6.56
N GLY A 257 -14.17 -1.44 6.06
CA GLY A 257 -15.12 -2.26 6.80
C GLY A 257 -16.46 -1.55 7.01
N ARG A 258 -17.50 -2.28 7.45
CA ARG A 258 -18.75 -1.66 7.89
C ARG A 258 -18.48 -0.87 9.17
N SER A 259 -18.76 0.42 9.16
CA SER A 259 -18.80 1.20 10.39
C SER A 259 -19.88 0.61 11.32
N PRO A 260 -19.64 0.45 12.64
CA PRO A 260 -20.65 0.00 13.59
C PRO A 260 -21.91 0.89 13.63
N SER A 261 -21.85 2.09 13.06
CA SER A 261 -22.95 3.06 12.98
C SER A 261 -24.03 2.73 11.94
N ASP A 262 -23.82 1.75 11.06
CA ASP A 262 -24.80 1.40 10.02
C ASP A 262 -25.96 0.52 10.55
N GLY A 263 -25.94 0.19 11.85
CA GLY A 263 -27.08 -0.37 12.57
C GLY A 263 -28.05 0.74 13.00
N GLY A 264 -28.92 1.18 12.09
CA GLY A 264 -29.92 2.20 12.36
C GLY A 264 -30.84 1.84 13.54
N VAL A 265 -30.72 2.59 14.64
CA VAL A 265 -31.80 2.72 15.63
C VAL A 265 -32.66 3.91 15.21
N SER A 266 -33.81 3.59 14.61
CA SER A 266 -34.88 4.54 14.35
C SER A 266 -35.48 5.02 15.68
N CYS A 267 -35.05 6.17 16.18
CA CYS A 267 -35.83 6.90 17.18
C CYS A 267 -37.06 7.50 16.50
N ARG A 268 -38.23 6.85 16.66
CA ARG A 268 -39.52 7.49 16.40
C ARG A 268 -39.87 8.33 17.62
N SER A 269 -40.07 9.62 17.39
CA SER A 269 -40.74 10.51 18.32
C SER A 269 -42.21 10.11 18.44
N ALA A 270 -42.65 9.91 19.69
CA ALA A 270 -44.04 10.07 20.11
C ALA A 270 -44.20 11.48 20.68
#